data_AF-A0A972T7Q7-F1
#
_entry.id   AF-A0A972T7Q7-F1
#
_cell.length_a   1.000
_cell.length_b   1.000
_cell.length_c   1.000
_cell.angle_alpha   90.00
_cell.angle_beta   90.00
_cell.angle_gamma   90.00
#
_symmetry.space_group_name_H-M   'P 1'
#
loop_
_entity.id
_entity.type
_entity.pdbx_description
1 polymer ?
#
loop_
_entity_poly.entity_id
_entity_poly.type
_entity_poly.pdbx_seq_one_letter_code
_entity_poly.pdbx_strand_id
1 'polypeptide(L)'
;MDYGEVLGKSWKIIWKNKILWLFGLLASCGRGGGGGGGGGGGGGGGGGSNGSSSGFIPGMPFQTTPPWLEELARTFERMVEDGTIWWVVAGIVVFSLLMAVVMLVLSAIGRAGLARGAWRADSGETPLTFGILWQDSRRYFWRVLLLVLLIAVAATVLILLLLAPMILFGIVTMGIGMLCLIPFICLLVPIGIAIGVLEEMAVVAIVGEDKGVLESLRRAWEVMRANWGAVIVMTLILLVGGGIVRLLIGLPALLILFPIVIGLVAGSQTAMVGGFMAAGAILLIYLPIAILLSSVLQAYLGSAWALTYRRLVSKESGAAIEPELSDVLPGDGVPSI
;
A
#
# COMPACT_ATOMS: atom_id res chain seq x y z
N MET A 1 8.28 -1.05 -26.30
CA MET A 1 8.33 -1.91 -25.11
C MET A 1 7.02 -2.66 -25.06
N ASP A 2 7.05 -3.99 -25.09
CA ASP A 2 5.84 -4.80 -25.09
C ASP A 2 5.30 -5.00 -23.67
N TYR A 3 4.37 -4.14 -23.26
CA TYR A 3 3.77 -4.18 -21.92
C TYR A 3 3.02 -5.49 -21.66
N GLY A 4 2.32 -6.04 -22.66
CA GLY A 4 1.60 -7.30 -22.53
C GLY A 4 2.53 -8.49 -22.21
N GLU A 5 3.74 -8.49 -22.78
CA GLU A 5 4.74 -9.50 -22.49
C GLU A 5 5.29 -9.37 -21.07
N VAL A 6 5.54 -8.14 -20.59
CA VAL A 6 5.92 -7.87 -19.18
C VAL A 6 4.88 -8.41 -18.23
N LEU A 7 3.61 -8.07 -18.44
CA LEU A 7 2.50 -8.46 -17.58
C LEU A 7 2.28 -9.98 -17.60
N GLY A 8 2.29 -10.59 -18.79
CA GLY A 8 2.18 -12.04 -18.96
C GLY A 8 3.34 -12.81 -18.32
N LYS A 9 4.57 -12.29 -18.43
CA LYS A 9 5.75 -12.90 -17.80
C LYS A 9 5.71 -12.77 -16.28
N SER A 10 5.32 -11.59 -15.77
CA SER A 10 5.11 -11.35 -14.33
C SER A 10 4.11 -12.36 -13.75
N TRP A 11 2.97 -12.57 -14.43
CA TRP A 11 1.96 -13.54 -14.04
C TRP A 11 2.51 -14.97 -13.99
N LYS A 12 3.22 -15.40 -15.04
CA LYS A 12 3.86 -16.73 -15.09
C LYS A 12 4.85 -16.94 -13.94
N ILE A 13 5.66 -15.93 -13.62
CA ILE A 13 6.66 -16.00 -12.54
C ILE A 13 6.00 -16.25 -11.18
N ILE A 14 4.88 -15.57 -10.89
CA ILE A 14 4.16 -15.65 -9.63
C ILE A 14 3.51 -17.02 -9.44
N TRP A 15 2.91 -17.57 -10.50
CA TRP A 15 2.30 -18.89 -10.43
C TRP A 15 3.33 -20.02 -10.37
N LYS A 16 4.48 -19.85 -11.03
CA LYS A 16 5.59 -20.82 -10.95
C LYS A 16 6.27 -20.80 -9.58
N ASN A 17 6.34 -19.64 -8.91
CA ASN A 17 7.03 -19.46 -7.63
C ASN A 17 6.08 -18.97 -6.54
N LYS A 18 5.32 -19.90 -5.94
CA LYS A 18 4.36 -19.61 -4.85
C LYS A 18 4.99 -18.92 -3.63
N ILE A 19 6.31 -19.03 -3.47
CA ILE A 19 7.06 -18.33 -2.41
C ILE A 19 6.92 -16.80 -2.50
N LEU A 20 6.69 -16.26 -3.70
CA LEU A 20 6.48 -14.84 -3.93
C LEU A 20 5.19 -14.34 -3.27
N TRP A 21 4.20 -15.20 -3.01
CA TRP A 21 2.97 -14.80 -2.32
C TRP A 21 3.25 -14.44 -0.87
N LEU A 22 4.14 -15.18 -0.21
CA LEU A 22 4.57 -14.89 1.16
C LEU A 22 5.35 -13.56 1.22
N PHE A 23 6.25 -13.31 0.27
CA PHE A 23 6.93 -12.01 0.17
C PHE A 23 5.95 -10.88 -0.21
N GLY A 24 4.91 -11.18 -0.97
CA GLY A 24 3.74 -10.32 -1.23
C GLY A 24 3.04 -9.87 0.03
N LEU A 25 2.78 -10.83 0.93
CA LEU A 25 2.17 -10.59 2.23
C LEU A 25 3.08 -9.76 3.14
N LEU A 26 4.36 -10.11 3.20
CA LEU A 26 5.35 -9.36 3.96
C LEU A 26 5.43 -7.92 3.46
N ALA A 27 5.44 -7.71 2.14
CA ALA A 27 5.50 -6.39 1.53
C ALA A 27 4.26 -5.54 1.86
N SER A 28 3.07 -6.16 1.94
CA SER A 28 1.82 -5.44 2.23
C SER A 28 1.72 -4.96 3.68
N CYS A 29 2.35 -5.63 4.65
CA CYS A 29 2.32 -5.24 6.07
C CYS A 29 2.77 -3.79 6.35
N GLY A 30 3.66 -3.21 5.54
CA GLY A 30 4.14 -1.83 5.70
C GLY A 30 3.69 -0.87 4.60
N ARG A 31 2.91 -1.33 3.63
CA ARG A 31 2.25 -0.46 2.66
C ARG A 31 0.85 -0.23 3.23
N GLY A 32 0.74 0.78 4.10
CA GLY A 32 -0.45 1.07 4.89
C GLY A 32 -1.73 0.75 4.11
N GLY A 33 -2.54 -0.15 4.66
CA GLY A 33 -3.77 -0.64 4.04
C GLY A 33 -4.73 0.49 3.76
N GLY A 34 -4.60 1.12 2.59
CA GLY A 34 -5.57 2.05 2.03
C GLY A 34 -6.77 1.27 1.54
N GLY A 35 -7.58 0.78 2.48
CA GLY A 35 -8.81 0.07 2.25
C GLY A 35 -9.72 0.25 3.46
N GLY A 36 -10.46 1.35 3.50
CA GLY A 36 -11.42 1.67 4.57
C GLY A 36 -12.29 2.85 4.14
N GLY A 37 -13.60 2.61 4.06
CA GLY A 37 -14.60 3.44 3.38
C GLY A 37 -14.73 4.90 3.84
N GLY A 38 -15.06 5.77 2.87
CA GLY A 38 -15.64 7.09 3.10
C GLY A 38 -17.07 7.10 2.57
N GLY A 39 -18.02 6.66 3.39
CA GLY A 39 -19.45 6.78 3.14
C GLY A 39 -20.09 7.82 4.06
N GLY A 40 -20.69 8.84 3.46
CA GLY A 40 -21.92 9.49 3.94
C GLY A 40 -21.83 10.54 5.06
N GLY A 41 -22.13 11.80 4.71
CA GLY A 41 -22.58 12.83 5.64
C GLY A 41 -23.63 13.72 4.97
N GLY A 42 -24.91 13.34 5.09
CA GLY A 42 -26.06 14.11 4.63
C GLY A 42 -26.39 15.26 5.58
N GLY A 43 -26.65 16.44 5.02
CA GLY A 43 -27.20 17.61 5.72
C GLY A 43 -28.69 17.46 6.00
N GLY A 44 -29.12 17.96 7.16
CA GLY A 44 -30.41 17.66 7.80
C GLY A 44 -31.55 18.65 7.54
N GLY A 45 -32.68 18.35 8.18
CA GLY A 45 -33.89 19.19 8.16
C GLY A 45 -35.00 18.69 9.12
N GLY A 46 -35.09 19.32 10.30
CA GLY A 46 -36.32 19.80 10.96
C GLY A 46 -37.36 18.85 11.57
N GLY A 47 -37.77 19.15 12.82
CA GLY A 47 -39.11 18.87 13.36
C GLY A 47 -39.13 18.20 14.74
N GLY A 48 -39.44 18.96 15.80
CA GLY A 48 -39.31 18.53 17.19
C GLY A 48 -40.45 17.70 17.79
N SER A 49 -40.22 17.16 18.99
CA SER A 49 -41.17 17.13 20.12
C SER A 49 -40.54 16.48 21.36
N ASN A 50 -41.13 16.84 22.50
CA ASN A 50 -40.79 16.64 23.90
C ASN A 50 -40.50 15.20 24.36
N GLY A 51 -39.56 15.01 25.31
CA GLY A 51 -39.47 13.79 26.11
C GLY A 51 -38.12 13.58 26.80
N SER A 52 -38.04 13.96 28.08
CA SER A 52 -36.88 13.75 28.96
C SER A 52 -36.45 12.28 29.03
N SER A 53 -35.29 11.95 28.48
CA SER A 53 -34.43 10.85 28.93
C SER A 53 -33.00 11.09 28.45
N SER A 54 -32.06 11.11 29.38
CA SER A 54 -30.63 11.26 29.12
C SER A 54 -30.09 10.02 28.41
N GLY A 55 -30.07 10.08 27.08
CA GLY A 55 -29.43 9.12 26.17
C GLY A 55 -28.94 9.86 24.93
N PHE A 56 -27.74 9.53 24.45
CA PHE A 56 -27.01 10.30 23.44
C PHE A 56 -27.70 10.33 22.05
N ILE A 57 -28.65 9.44 21.75
CA ILE A 57 -29.51 9.48 20.53
C ILE A 57 -30.86 8.77 20.83
N PRO A 58 -32.04 9.38 20.59
CA PRO A 58 -33.34 8.70 20.75
C PRO A 58 -33.57 7.64 19.64
N GLY A 59 -33.91 6.40 20.02
CA GLY A 59 -34.38 5.36 19.08
C GLY A 59 -33.37 4.29 18.68
N MET A 60 -32.16 4.25 19.24
CA MET A 60 -31.24 3.11 19.06
C MET A 60 -31.41 2.06 20.17
N PRO A 61 -31.34 0.74 19.85
CA PRO A 61 -31.55 -0.37 20.80
C PRO A 61 -30.39 -0.58 21.80
N PHE A 62 -29.34 0.25 21.78
CA PHE A 62 -28.23 0.22 22.75
C PHE A 62 -28.59 0.97 24.05
N GLN A 63 -29.79 0.75 24.58
CA GLN A 63 -30.29 1.41 25.80
C GLN A 63 -29.71 0.83 27.09
N THR A 64 -29.05 -0.32 27.02
CA THR A 64 -28.27 -0.89 28.11
C THR A 64 -26.82 -1.05 27.65
N THR A 65 -25.92 -0.29 28.26
CA THR A 65 -24.50 -0.55 28.14
C THR A 65 -24.24 -2.00 28.55
N PRO A 66 -23.56 -2.81 27.71
CA PRO A 66 -23.22 -4.17 28.08
C PRO A 66 -22.50 -4.18 29.45
N PRO A 67 -22.77 -5.13 30.36
CA PRO A 67 -22.20 -5.12 31.70
C PRO A 67 -20.67 -5.02 31.74
N TRP A 68 -19.99 -5.66 30.77
CA TRP A 68 -18.53 -5.58 30.60
C TRP A 68 -18.02 -4.17 30.25
N LEU A 69 -18.84 -3.36 29.58
CA LEU A 69 -18.51 -2.02 29.12
C LEU A 69 -18.59 -1.02 30.28
N GLU A 70 -19.58 -1.19 31.17
CA GLU A 70 -19.67 -0.44 32.42
C GLU A 70 -18.53 -0.80 33.38
N GLU A 71 -18.13 -2.08 33.41
CA GLU A 71 -17.02 -2.54 34.23
C GLU A 71 -15.67 -2.06 33.69
N LEU A 72 -15.52 -2.02 32.36
CA LEU A 72 -14.37 -1.40 31.70
C LEU A 72 -14.31 0.11 31.94
N ALA A 73 -15.45 0.82 31.87
CA ALA A 73 -15.52 2.25 32.16
C ALA A 73 -15.13 2.56 33.61
N ARG A 74 -15.65 1.79 34.58
CA ARG A 74 -15.27 1.90 35.99
C ARG A 74 -13.79 1.57 36.23
N THR A 75 -13.24 0.61 35.50
CA THR A 75 -11.81 0.29 35.56
C THR A 75 -10.96 1.44 35.00
N PHE A 76 -11.42 2.07 33.91
CA PHE A 76 -10.79 3.26 33.34
C PHE A 76 -10.84 4.45 34.30
N GLU A 77 -11.98 4.76 34.91
CA GLU A 77 -12.11 5.84 35.90
C GLU A 77 -11.15 5.65 37.07
N ARG A 78 -11.06 4.43 37.63
CA ARG A 78 -10.11 4.09 38.69
C ARG A 78 -8.65 4.26 38.25
N MET A 79 -8.32 3.82 37.03
CA MET A 79 -6.97 3.97 36.47
C MET A 79 -6.58 5.45 36.24
N VAL A 80 -7.55 6.29 35.88
CA VAL A 80 -7.38 7.74 35.70
C VAL A 80 -7.16 8.42 37.05
N GLU A 81 -7.97 8.10 38.06
CA GLU A 81 -7.88 8.69 39.40
C GLU A 81 -6.58 8.30 40.12
N ASP A 82 -6.14 7.04 40.02
CA ASP A 82 -4.89 6.55 40.63
C ASP A 82 -3.62 6.95 39.86
N GLY A 83 -3.74 7.60 38.70
CA GLY A 83 -2.59 7.96 37.84
C GLY A 83 -1.89 6.77 37.16
N THR A 84 -2.33 5.54 37.41
CA THR A 84 -1.84 4.30 36.80
C THR A 84 -2.05 4.28 35.28
N ILE A 85 -3.01 5.07 34.77
CA ILE A 85 -3.28 5.18 33.33
C ILE A 85 -2.07 5.64 32.52
N TRP A 86 -1.17 6.47 33.08
CA TRP A 86 0.02 6.93 32.36
C TRP A 86 0.99 5.79 32.05
N TRP A 87 1.13 4.82 32.95
CA TRP A 87 1.95 3.62 32.73
C TRP A 87 1.30 2.67 31.72
N VAL A 88 -0.02 2.53 31.75
CA VAL A 88 -0.77 1.73 30.77
C VAL A 88 -0.66 2.36 29.37
N VAL A 89 -0.85 3.67 29.26
CA VAL A 89 -0.68 4.42 28.02
C VAL A 89 0.74 4.31 27.51
N ALA A 90 1.75 4.52 28.37
CA ALA A 90 3.15 4.35 27.99
C ALA A 90 3.45 2.93 27.50
N GLY A 91 2.93 1.90 28.17
CA GLY A 91 3.05 0.50 27.75
C GLY A 91 2.42 0.22 26.38
N ILE A 92 1.23 0.75 26.12
CA ILE A 92 0.54 0.64 24.82
C ILE A 92 1.31 1.38 23.73
N VAL A 93 1.84 2.57 24.02
CA VAL A 93 2.67 3.34 23.08
C VAL A 93 3.95 2.56 22.74
N VAL A 94 4.63 2.00 23.73
CA VAL A 94 5.84 1.18 23.49
C VAL A 94 5.50 -0.09 22.70
N PHE A 95 4.42 -0.79 23.04
CA PHE A 95 3.98 -1.98 22.32
C PHE A 95 3.60 -1.67 20.87
N SER A 96 2.87 -0.58 20.63
CA SER A 96 2.50 -0.15 19.27
C SER A 96 3.72 0.29 18.45
N LEU A 97 4.68 0.98 19.06
CA LEU A 97 5.96 1.32 18.43
C LEU A 97 6.74 0.05 18.05
N LEU A 98 6.84 -0.91 18.97
CA LEU A 98 7.52 -2.18 18.72
C LEU A 98 6.85 -2.96 17.59
N MET A 99 5.51 -3.03 17.59
CA MET A 99 4.77 -3.67 16.50
C MET A 99 4.96 -2.93 15.17
N ALA A 100 4.98 -1.59 15.17
CA ALA A 100 5.25 -0.79 13.98
C ALA A 100 6.66 -1.05 13.43
N VAL A 101 7.68 -1.15 14.29
CA VAL A 101 9.04 -1.52 13.90
C VAL A 101 9.06 -2.93 13.29
N VAL A 102 8.39 -3.91 13.90
CA VAL A 102 8.29 -5.27 13.35
C VAL A 102 7.62 -5.27 11.98
N MET A 103 6.51 -4.56 11.80
CA MET A 103 5.81 -4.46 10.50
C MET A 103 6.67 -3.76 9.44
N LEU A 104 7.44 -2.73 9.82
CA LEU A 104 8.37 -2.04 8.94
C LEU A 104 9.49 -2.98 8.48
N VAL A 105 10.06 -3.76 9.41
CA VAL A 105 11.08 -4.79 9.12
C VAL A 105 10.53 -5.84 8.15
N LEU A 106 9.35 -6.40 8.43
CA LEU A 106 8.70 -7.39 7.56
C LEU A 106 8.43 -6.80 6.16
N SER A 107 8.00 -5.55 6.07
CA SER A 107 7.76 -4.88 4.78
C SER A 107 9.02 -4.67 3.97
N ALA A 108 10.13 -4.25 4.60
CA ALA A 108 11.41 -4.09 3.91
C ALA A 108 11.89 -5.44 3.34
N ILE A 109 11.78 -6.52 4.11
CA ILE A 109 12.16 -7.87 3.66
C ILE A 109 11.24 -8.36 2.54
N GLY A 110 9.94 -8.13 2.65
CA GLY A 110 8.95 -8.46 1.63
C GLY A 110 9.26 -7.78 0.28
N ARG A 111 9.51 -6.47 0.29
CA ARG A 111 9.84 -5.69 -0.91
C ARG A 111 11.16 -6.16 -1.55
N ALA A 112 12.20 -6.36 -0.74
CA ALA A 112 13.49 -6.85 -1.21
C ALA A 112 13.40 -8.27 -1.79
N GLY A 113 12.68 -9.17 -1.11
CA GLY A 113 12.50 -10.57 -1.53
C GLY A 113 11.66 -10.70 -2.80
N LEU A 114 10.60 -9.89 -2.94
CA LEU A 114 9.81 -9.82 -4.17
C LEU A 114 10.64 -9.36 -5.36
N ALA A 115 11.36 -8.24 -5.21
CA ALA A 115 12.19 -7.69 -6.27
C ALA A 115 13.28 -8.68 -6.70
N ARG A 116 13.97 -9.32 -5.74
CA ARG A 116 15.02 -10.31 -6.02
C ARG A 116 14.46 -11.57 -6.68
N GLY A 117 13.34 -12.07 -6.16
CA GLY A 117 12.69 -13.26 -6.69
C GLY A 117 12.17 -13.05 -8.11
N ALA A 118 11.60 -11.88 -8.41
CA ALA A 118 11.22 -11.50 -9.75
C ALA A 118 12.43 -11.40 -10.69
N TRP A 119 13.53 -10.79 -10.23
CA TRP A 119 14.77 -10.66 -11.00
C TRP A 119 15.41 -12.00 -11.36
N ARG A 120 15.55 -12.91 -10.39
CA ARG A 120 16.12 -14.25 -10.61
C ARG A 120 15.23 -15.13 -11.47
N ALA A 121 13.91 -15.07 -11.25
CA ALA A 121 12.96 -15.80 -12.08
C ALA A 121 13.00 -15.35 -13.55
N ASP A 122 13.29 -14.07 -13.80
CA ASP A 122 13.46 -13.53 -15.15
C ASP A 122 14.79 -13.94 -15.81
N SER A 123 15.84 -14.15 -15.01
CA SER A 123 17.14 -14.66 -15.47
C SER A 123 17.21 -16.18 -15.70
N GLY A 124 16.12 -16.91 -15.42
CA GLY A 124 16.02 -18.35 -15.68
C GLY A 124 16.51 -19.25 -14.55
N GLU A 125 16.88 -18.70 -13.38
CA GLU A 125 17.28 -19.48 -12.21
C GLU A 125 16.06 -20.11 -11.54
N THR A 126 15.82 -21.41 -11.78
CA THR A 126 14.84 -22.21 -11.02
C THR A 126 15.47 -23.48 -10.47
N PRO A 127 15.14 -23.90 -9.23
CA PRO A 127 14.06 -23.40 -8.36
C PRO A 127 14.49 -22.33 -7.34
N LEU A 128 13.61 -21.35 -7.12
CA LEU A 128 13.73 -20.35 -6.07
C LEU A 128 13.30 -20.93 -4.72
N THR A 129 14.26 -21.33 -3.90
CA THR A 129 14.01 -21.84 -2.53
C THR A 129 13.93 -20.67 -1.55
N PHE A 130 12.98 -20.73 -0.61
CA PHE A 130 12.79 -19.68 0.42
C PHE A 130 14.07 -19.35 1.17
N GLY A 131 14.84 -20.36 1.59
CA GLY A 131 16.08 -20.17 2.36
C GLY A 131 17.14 -19.38 1.58
N ILE A 132 17.28 -19.64 0.27
CA ILE A 132 18.25 -18.95 -0.58
C ILE A 132 17.82 -17.50 -0.81
N LEU A 133 16.52 -17.26 -1.08
CA LEU A 133 15.98 -15.92 -1.22
C LEU A 133 16.09 -15.11 0.08
N TRP A 134 15.77 -15.73 1.22
CA TRP A 134 15.84 -15.09 2.53
C TRP A 134 17.27 -14.67 2.88
N GLN A 135 18.24 -15.56 2.69
CA GLN A 135 19.65 -15.27 2.99
C GLN A 135 20.21 -14.19 2.07
N ASP A 136 19.85 -14.23 0.78
CA ASP A 136 20.30 -13.26 -0.21
C ASP A 136 19.67 -11.88 0.02
N SER A 137 18.36 -11.83 0.34
CA SER A 137 17.66 -10.59 0.68
C SER A 137 18.14 -9.96 1.99
N ARG A 138 18.62 -10.75 2.96
CA ARG A 138 19.16 -10.24 4.23
C ARG A 138 20.36 -9.29 4.04
N ARG A 139 21.17 -9.50 3.01
CA ARG A 139 22.30 -8.62 2.67
C ARG A 139 21.84 -7.20 2.28
N TYR A 140 20.70 -7.10 1.59
CA TYR A 140 20.13 -5.85 1.12
C TYR A 140 19.14 -5.22 2.11
N PHE A 141 18.72 -5.97 3.12
CA PHE A 141 17.71 -5.57 4.11
C PHE A 141 17.92 -4.15 4.65
N TRP A 142 19.13 -3.85 5.15
CA TRP A 142 19.44 -2.54 5.72
C TRP A 142 19.36 -1.41 4.69
N ARG A 143 19.79 -1.67 3.45
CA ARG A 143 19.72 -0.68 2.38
C ARG A 143 18.27 -0.42 1.98
N VAL A 144 17.45 -1.46 1.83
CA VAL A 144 16.02 -1.33 1.50
C VAL A 144 15.24 -0.69 2.65
N LEU A 145 15.53 -1.05 3.90
CA LEU A 145 14.92 -0.44 5.08
C LEU A 145 15.25 1.05 5.16
N LEU A 146 16.53 1.43 5.01
CA LEU A 146 16.93 2.83 5.01
C LEU A 146 16.32 3.60 3.84
N LEU A 147 16.21 2.98 2.65
CA LEU A 147 15.55 3.59 1.50
C LEU A 147 14.06 3.86 1.78
N VAL A 148 13.33 2.85 2.27
CA VAL A 148 11.91 2.97 2.60
C VAL A 148 11.70 4.00 3.71
N LEU A 149 12.54 3.99 4.75
CA LEU A 149 12.50 4.96 5.84
C LEU A 149 12.78 6.38 5.33
N LEU A 150 13.82 6.56 4.52
CA LEU A 150 14.20 7.85 3.95
C LEU A 150 13.07 8.42 3.08
N ILE A 151 12.49 7.60 2.20
CA ILE A 151 11.38 8.00 1.33
C ILE A 151 10.12 8.28 2.16
N ALA A 152 9.84 7.47 3.18
CA ALA A 152 8.71 7.69 4.08
C ALA A 152 8.84 9.02 4.83
N VAL A 153 10.00 9.30 5.43
CA VAL A 153 10.26 10.58 6.11
C VAL A 153 10.17 11.75 5.12
N ALA A 154 10.77 11.65 3.94
CA ALA A 154 10.69 12.69 2.92
C ALA A 154 9.24 12.95 2.45
N ALA A 155 8.46 11.89 2.23
CA ALA A 155 7.05 11.99 1.88
C ALA A 155 6.23 12.60 3.02
N THR A 156 6.45 12.20 4.27
CA THR A 156 5.78 12.80 5.44
C THR A 156 6.11 14.27 5.59
N VAL A 157 7.38 14.66 5.45
CA VAL A 157 7.80 16.07 5.50
C VAL A 157 7.15 16.87 4.37
N LEU A 158 7.13 16.35 3.14
CA LEU A 158 6.47 16.99 2.00
C LEU A 158 4.97 17.17 2.23
N ILE A 159 4.30 16.13 2.74
CA ILE A 159 2.88 16.14 3.07
C ILE A 159 2.59 17.17 4.15
N LEU A 160 3.37 17.21 5.24
CA LEU A 160 3.24 18.21 6.31
C LEU A 160 3.50 19.63 5.80
N LEU A 161 4.50 19.81 4.94
CA LEU A 161 4.82 21.10 4.33
C LEU A 161 3.67 21.62 3.45
N LEU A 162 2.96 20.73 2.73
CA LEU A 162 1.79 21.10 1.93
C LEU A 162 0.51 21.26 2.77
N LEU A 163 0.32 20.44 3.81
CA LEU A 163 -0.87 20.48 4.67
C LEU A 163 -0.84 21.60 5.71
N ALA A 164 0.32 21.97 6.25
CA ALA A 164 0.42 23.05 7.23
C ALA A 164 -0.17 24.39 6.76
N PRO A 165 0.18 24.92 5.57
CA PRO A 165 -0.45 26.14 5.05
C PRO A 165 -1.93 25.92 4.71
N MET A 166 -2.31 24.72 4.26
CA MET A 166 -3.70 24.36 3.96
C MET A 166 -4.58 24.40 5.22
N ILE A 167 -4.12 23.85 6.33
CA ILE A 167 -4.81 23.87 7.63
C ILE A 167 -4.89 25.32 8.15
N LEU A 168 -3.79 26.06 8.08
CA LEU A 168 -3.75 27.47 8.51
C LEU A 168 -4.73 28.34 7.70
N PHE A 169 -4.78 28.16 6.37
CA PHE A 169 -5.69 28.89 5.49
C PHE A 169 -7.16 28.48 5.69
N GLY A 170 -7.41 27.19 5.95
CA GLY A 170 -8.74 26.67 6.28
C GLY A 170 -9.31 27.26 7.58
N ILE A 171 -8.45 27.42 8.60
CA ILE A 171 -8.83 28.07 9.87
C ILE A 171 -9.16 29.55 9.65
N VAL A 172 -8.33 30.27 8.88
CA VAL A 172 -8.51 31.71 8.60
C VAL A 172 -9.78 32.00 7.78
N THR A 173 -10.17 31.09 6.88
CA THR A 173 -11.30 31.29 5.94
C THR A 173 -12.62 30.65 6.38
N MET A 174 -12.74 30.18 7.63
CA MET A 174 -13.94 29.51 8.15
C MET A 174 -14.44 28.39 7.21
N GLY A 175 -13.52 27.63 6.62
CA GLY A 175 -13.84 26.49 5.75
C GLY A 175 -14.15 26.81 4.28
N ILE A 176 -14.33 28.07 3.88
CA ILE A 176 -14.53 28.43 2.46
C ILE A 176 -13.27 28.13 1.63
N GLY A 177 -12.09 28.24 2.25
CA GLY A 177 -10.81 27.86 1.63
C GLY A 177 -10.70 26.38 1.25
N MET A 178 -11.51 25.47 1.82
CA MET A 178 -11.46 24.03 1.49
C MET A 178 -11.76 23.75 0.01
N LEU A 179 -12.62 24.54 -0.64
CA LEU A 179 -12.90 24.41 -2.08
C LEU A 179 -11.69 24.79 -2.95
N CYS A 180 -10.92 25.80 -2.55
CA CYS A 180 -9.67 26.19 -3.22
C CYS A 180 -8.53 25.18 -2.98
N LEU A 181 -8.69 24.27 -2.03
CA LEU A 181 -7.70 23.26 -1.67
C LEU A 181 -7.87 21.94 -2.42
N ILE A 182 -9.04 21.72 -3.05
CA ILE A 182 -9.31 20.59 -3.95
C ILE A 182 -8.22 20.42 -5.04
N PRO A 183 -7.80 21.45 -5.80
CA PRO A 183 -6.74 21.29 -6.81
C PRO A 183 -5.40 20.89 -6.21
N PHE A 184 -5.07 21.34 -4.99
CA PHE A 184 -3.84 20.95 -4.28
C PHE A 184 -3.88 19.49 -3.82
N ILE A 185 -5.02 19.02 -3.31
CA ILE A 185 -5.21 17.60 -2.96
C ILE A 185 -5.13 16.73 -4.22
N CYS A 186 -5.73 17.17 -5.33
CA CYS A 186 -5.61 16.48 -6.61
C CYS A 186 -4.16 16.40 -7.11
N LEU A 187 -3.30 17.36 -6.78
CA LEU A 187 -1.87 17.32 -7.10
C LEU A 187 -1.07 16.36 -6.20
N LEU A 188 -1.49 16.13 -4.95
CA LEU A 188 -0.86 15.14 -4.07
C LEU A 188 -0.98 13.71 -4.63
N VAL A 189 -2.09 13.40 -5.30
CA VAL A 189 -2.34 12.07 -5.86
C VAL A 189 -1.26 11.64 -6.87
N PRO A 190 -0.97 12.39 -7.95
CA PRO A 190 0.09 12.02 -8.90
C PRO A 190 1.47 12.06 -8.25
N ILE A 191 1.73 12.95 -7.29
CA ILE A 191 3.00 12.98 -6.54
C ILE A 191 3.15 11.69 -5.73
N GLY A 192 2.13 11.26 -5.01
CA GLY A 192 2.15 10.02 -4.23
C GLY A 192 2.33 8.78 -5.11
N ILE A 193 1.69 8.76 -6.28
CA ILE A 193 1.90 7.71 -7.29
C ILE A 193 3.36 7.72 -7.76
N ALA A 194 3.90 8.89 -8.14
CA ALA A 194 5.28 9.02 -8.61
C ALA A 194 6.31 8.58 -7.55
N ILE A 195 6.10 8.96 -6.28
CA ILE A 195 6.94 8.50 -5.17
C ILE A 195 6.87 6.98 -5.02
N GLY A 196 5.68 6.39 -5.12
CA GLY A 196 5.50 4.93 -5.03
C GLY A 196 6.17 4.17 -6.18
N VAL A 197 6.15 4.73 -7.40
CA VAL A 197 6.86 4.17 -8.56
C VAL A 197 8.38 4.29 -8.39
N LEU A 198 8.84 5.46 -7.95
CA LEU A 198 10.26 5.71 -7.69
C LEU A 198 10.81 4.76 -6.62
N GLU A 199 10.02 4.49 -5.57
CA GLU A 199 10.36 3.55 -4.52
C GLU A 199 10.53 2.12 -5.08
N GLU A 200 9.56 1.61 -5.86
CA GLU A 200 9.64 0.28 -6.48
C GLU A 200 10.89 0.14 -7.35
N MET A 201 11.15 1.13 -8.21
CA MET A 201 12.33 1.12 -9.08
C MET A 201 13.64 1.19 -8.28
N ALA A 202 13.69 1.97 -7.21
CA ALA A 202 14.89 2.08 -6.38
C ALA A 202 15.16 0.79 -5.60
N VAL A 203 14.12 0.10 -5.10
CA VAL A 203 14.26 -1.24 -4.49
C VAL A 203 14.82 -2.23 -5.51
N VAL A 204 14.31 -2.22 -6.74
CA VAL A 204 14.83 -3.07 -7.83
C VAL A 204 16.28 -2.73 -8.16
N ALA A 205 16.66 -1.44 -8.17
CA ALA A 205 18.04 -1.02 -8.40
C ALA A 205 19.01 -1.49 -7.29
N ILE A 206 18.62 -1.41 -6.01
CA ILE A 206 19.43 -1.95 -4.89
C ILE A 206 19.65 -3.45 -5.07
N VAL A 207 18.60 -4.17 -5.43
CA VAL A 207 18.57 -5.64 -5.38
C VAL A 207 19.07 -6.29 -6.68
N GLY A 208 18.89 -5.62 -7.82
CA GLY A 208 19.30 -6.07 -9.14
C GLY A 208 20.70 -5.60 -9.54
N GLU A 209 21.10 -4.39 -9.15
CA GLU A 209 22.39 -3.78 -9.50
C GLU A 209 23.37 -3.66 -8.31
N ASP A 210 22.99 -4.13 -7.11
CA ASP A 210 23.79 -4.06 -5.86
C ASP A 210 24.23 -2.63 -5.47
N LYS A 211 23.41 -1.63 -5.84
CA LYS A 211 23.69 -0.21 -5.58
C LYS A 211 23.44 0.19 -4.11
N GLY A 212 24.09 1.28 -3.69
CA GLY A 212 23.81 1.95 -2.41
C GLY A 212 22.49 2.71 -2.42
N VAL A 213 21.98 3.12 -1.24
CA VAL A 213 20.65 3.75 -1.08
C VAL A 213 20.45 5.02 -1.93
N LEU A 214 21.37 5.97 -1.82
CA LEU A 214 21.30 7.23 -2.58
C LEU A 214 21.54 7.01 -4.07
N GLU A 215 22.45 6.09 -4.40
CA GLU A 215 22.77 5.75 -5.79
C GLU A 215 21.61 5.06 -6.49
N SER A 216 20.89 4.16 -5.79
CA SER A 216 19.68 3.53 -6.32
C SER A 216 18.55 4.51 -6.55
N LEU A 217 18.39 5.51 -5.68
CA LEU A 217 17.36 6.54 -5.85
C LEU A 217 17.69 7.44 -7.04
N ARG A 218 18.96 7.85 -7.16
CA ARG A 218 19.44 8.62 -8.31
C ARG A 218 19.25 7.85 -9.61
N ARG A 219 19.61 6.56 -9.63
CA ARG A 219 19.44 5.69 -10.79
C ARG A 219 17.97 5.52 -11.17
N ALA A 220 17.09 5.25 -10.20
CA ALA A 220 15.65 5.15 -10.44
C ALA A 220 15.07 6.46 -10.99
N TRP A 221 15.54 7.61 -10.49
CA TRP A 221 15.14 8.93 -10.97
C TRP A 221 15.63 9.23 -12.40
N GLU A 222 16.86 8.82 -12.74
CA GLU A 222 17.41 8.92 -14.10
C GLU A 222 16.59 8.08 -15.09
N VAL A 223 16.35 6.81 -14.76
CA VAL A 223 15.54 5.90 -15.60
C VAL A 223 14.12 6.42 -15.80
N MET A 224 13.50 6.94 -14.74
CA MET A 224 12.16 7.50 -14.81
C MET A 224 12.09 8.76 -15.69
N ARG A 225 13.10 9.64 -15.63
CA ARG A 225 13.16 10.84 -16.48
C ARG A 225 13.51 10.52 -17.92
N ALA A 226 14.35 9.52 -18.17
CA ALA A 226 14.70 9.10 -19.53
C ALA A 226 13.54 8.39 -20.23
N ASN A 227 12.67 7.71 -19.48
CA ASN A 227 11.59 6.87 -20.02
C ASN A 227 10.20 7.21 -19.48
N TRP A 228 9.94 8.48 -19.16
CA TRP A 228 8.70 8.97 -18.54
C TRP A 228 7.43 8.48 -19.22
N GLY A 229 7.36 8.49 -20.56
CA GLY A 229 6.19 7.99 -21.29
C GLY A 229 5.90 6.51 -21.04
N ALA A 230 6.94 5.67 -21.02
CA ALA A 230 6.78 4.24 -20.75
C ALA A 230 6.43 3.97 -19.28
N VAL A 231 7.01 4.73 -18.35
CA VAL A 231 6.70 4.65 -16.92
C VAL A 231 5.26 5.05 -16.63
N ILE A 232 4.76 6.13 -17.25
CA ILE A 232 3.37 6.59 -17.09
C ILE A 232 2.40 5.53 -17.61
N VAL A 233 2.63 4.98 -18.80
CA VAL A 233 1.75 3.94 -19.37
C VAL A 233 1.73 2.69 -18.48
N MET A 234 2.90 2.22 -18.03
CA MET A 234 2.97 1.07 -17.11
C MET A 234 2.26 1.35 -15.79
N THR A 235 2.47 2.55 -15.23
CA THR A 235 1.80 2.99 -13.99
C THR A 235 0.29 2.99 -14.18
N LEU A 236 -0.22 3.53 -15.28
CA LEU A 236 -1.65 3.59 -15.56
C LEU A 236 -2.25 2.19 -15.69
N ILE A 237 -1.57 1.28 -16.40
CA ILE A 237 -2.03 -0.11 -16.56
C ILE A 237 -2.07 -0.82 -15.20
N LEU A 238 -1.02 -0.69 -14.38
CA LEU A 238 -0.96 -1.33 -13.06
C LEU A 238 -1.90 -0.68 -12.04
N LEU A 239 -2.14 0.64 -12.15
CA LEU A 239 -3.06 1.37 -11.29
C LEU A 239 -4.51 0.99 -11.57
N VAL A 240 -4.92 0.98 -12.84
CA VAL A 240 -6.27 0.58 -13.25
C VAL A 240 -6.47 -0.92 -13.03
N GLY A 241 -5.55 -1.75 -13.52
CA GLY A 241 -5.63 -3.21 -13.35
C GLY A 241 -5.59 -3.63 -11.89
N GLY A 242 -4.66 -3.09 -11.10
CA GLY A 242 -4.58 -3.34 -9.67
C GLY A 242 -5.79 -2.80 -8.90
N GLY A 243 -6.32 -1.63 -9.30
CA GLY A 243 -7.53 -1.04 -8.73
C GLY A 243 -8.77 -1.92 -8.98
N ILE A 244 -8.97 -2.40 -10.20
CA ILE A 244 -10.07 -3.31 -10.56
C ILE A 244 -9.98 -4.61 -9.75
N VAL A 245 -8.78 -5.20 -9.63
CA VAL A 245 -8.61 -6.43 -8.85
C VAL A 245 -8.87 -6.18 -7.36
N ARG A 246 -8.41 -5.05 -6.79
CA ARG A 246 -8.74 -4.68 -5.39
C ARG A 246 -10.24 -4.47 -5.19
N LEU A 247 -10.92 -3.84 -6.14
CA LEU A 247 -12.37 -3.66 -6.10
C LEU A 247 -13.08 -5.02 -6.16
N LEU A 248 -12.65 -5.90 -7.06
CA LEU A 248 -13.22 -7.25 -7.20
C LEU A 248 -12.99 -8.09 -5.93
N ILE A 249 -11.80 -8.01 -5.34
CA ILE A 249 -11.51 -8.63 -4.04
C ILE A 249 -12.46 -8.04 -3.01
N GLY A 250 -12.60 -6.72 -2.90
CA GLY A 250 -13.45 -6.06 -1.89
C GLY A 250 -14.96 -6.27 -2.08
N LEU A 251 -15.43 -6.66 -3.26
CA LEU A 251 -16.85 -6.78 -3.58
C LEU A 251 -17.59 -7.80 -2.68
N PRO A 252 -17.07 -9.02 -2.44
CA PRO A 252 -17.60 -9.93 -1.41
C PRO A 252 -17.75 -9.32 -0.02
N ALA A 253 -16.96 -8.32 0.36
CA ALA A 253 -17.13 -7.65 1.65
C ALA A 253 -18.45 -6.87 1.73
N LEU A 254 -19.01 -6.44 0.59
CA LEU A 254 -20.35 -5.84 0.53
C LEU A 254 -21.45 -6.87 0.81
N LEU A 255 -21.25 -8.14 0.42
CA LEU A 255 -22.19 -9.23 0.73
C LEU A 255 -22.28 -9.52 2.24
N ILE A 256 -21.25 -9.19 3.02
CA ILE A 256 -21.26 -9.29 4.49
C ILE A 256 -22.30 -8.34 5.12
N LEU A 257 -22.67 -7.26 4.42
CA LEU A 257 -23.66 -6.30 4.89
C LEU A 257 -25.09 -6.86 4.81
N PHE A 258 -25.37 -7.82 3.92
CA PHE A 258 -26.72 -8.39 3.75
C PHE A 258 -27.34 -8.94 5.04
N PRO A 259 -26.69 -9.84 5.79
CA PRO A 259 -27.26 -10.35 7.04
C PRO A 259 -27.48 -9.25 8.09
N ILE A 260 -26.65 -8.19 8.11
CA ILE A 260 -26.83 -7.03 8.99
C ILE A 260 -28.10 -6.25 8.59
N VAL A 261 -28.27 -5.98 7.29
CA VAL A 261 -29.45 -5.27 6.77
C VAL A 261 -30.73 -6.06 6.99
N ILE A 262 -30.72 -7.37 6.78
CA ILE A 262 -31.86 -8.25 7.06
C ILE A 262 -32.22 -8.21 8.54
N GLY A 263 -31.21 -8.27 9.43
CA GLY A 263 -31.42 -8.17 10.87
C GLY A 263 -32.00 -6.83 11.30
N LEU A 264 -31.55 -5.72 10.70
CA LEU A 264 -32.07 -4.37 10.93
C LEU A 264 -33.51 -4.20 10.44
N VAL A 265 -33.83 -4.65 9.23
CA VAL A 265 -35.18 -4.54 8.64
C VAL A 265 -36.19 -5.41 9.39
N ALA A 266 -35.77 -6.56 9.91
CA ALA A 266 -36.63 -7.44 10.70
C ALA A 266 -37.05 -6.85 12.06
N GLY A 267 -36.38 -5.79 12.55
CA GLY A 267 -36.77 -5.03 13.74
C GLY A 267 -36.77 -5.79 15.07
N SER A 268 -36.33 -7.05 15.09
CA SER A 268 -36.27 -7.89 16.29
C SER A 268 -34.83 -8.03 16.79
N GLN A 269 -34.67 -8.00 18.11
CA GLN A 269 -33.36 -8.11 18.76
C GLN A 269 -32.66 -9.43 18.41
N THR A 270 -33.42 -10.52 18.25
CA THR A 270 -32.90 -11.83 17.83
C THR A 270 -32.41 -11.85 16.39
N ALA A 271 -33.13 -11.22 15.45
CA ALA A 271 -32.70 -11.12 14.05
C ALA A 271 -31.47 -10.23 13.88
N MET A 272 -31.35 -9.16 14.67
CA MET A 272 -30.19 -8.28 14.65
C MET A 272 -28.93 -8.98 15.15
N VAL A 273 -29.02 -9.70 16.29
CA VAL A 273 -27.90 -10.52 16.81
C VAL A 273 -27.53 -11.63 15.82
N GLY A 274 -28.52 -12.32 15.24
CA GLY A 274 -28.29 -13.33 14.20
C GLY A 274 -27.60 -12.76 12.97
N GLY A 275 -27.99 -11.55 12.54
CA GLY A 275 -27.37 -10.83 11.43
C GLY A 275 -25.90 -10.48 11.68
N PHE A 276 -25.57 -9.96 12.88
CA PHE A 276 -24.19 -9.68 13.25
C PHE A 276 -23.34 -10.95 13.40
N MET A 277 -23.88 -12.02 13.97
CA MET A 277 -23.15 -13.28 14.09
C MET A 277 -22.89 -13.92 12.73
N ALA A 278 -23.89 -13.92 11.83
CA ALA A 278 -23.72 -14.41 10.47
C ALA A 278 -22.71 -13.57 9.69
N ALA A 279 -22.80 -12.24 9.78
CA ALA A 279 -21.82 -11.32 9.17
C ALA A 279 -20.40 -11.56 9.69
N GLY A 280 -20.25 -11.71 11.01
CA GLY A 280 -18.97 -12.03 11.66
C GLY A 280 -18.38 -13.35 11.18
N ALA A 281 -19.20 -14.40 11.07
CA ALA A 281 -18.76 -15.71 10.58
C ALA A 281 -18.30 -15.65 9.11
N ILE A 282 -19.06 -14.98 8.24
CA ILE A 282 -18.69 -14.81 6.82
C ILE A 282 -17.40 -14.01 6.71
N LEU A 283 -17.24 -12.94 7.50
CA LEU A 283 -16.02 -12.13 7.54
C LEU A 283 -14.82 -12.97 7.96
N LEU A 284 -14.95 -13.81 8.99
CA LEU A 284 -13.86 -14.65 9.50
C LEU A 284 -13.37 -15.66 8.47
N ILE A 285 -14.28 -16.20 7.65
CA ILE A 285 -13.95 -17.11 6.53
C ILE A 285 -13.32 -16.34 5.36
N TYR A 286 -13.82 -15.14 5.07
CA TYR A 286 -13.40 -14.35 3.92
C TYR A 286 -12.04 -13.65 4.14
N LEU A 287 -11.74 -13.23 5.37
CA LEU A 287 -10.52 -12.52 5.75
C LEU A 287 -9.21 -13.22 5.30
N PRO A 288 -8.99 -14.54 5.53
CA PRO A 288 -7.77 -15.20 5.04
C PRO A 288 -7.69 -15.21 3.50
N ILE A 289 -8.83 -15.33 2.81
CA ILE A 289 -8.88 -15.31 1.34
C ILE A 289 -8.53 -13.90 0.83
N ALA A 290 -9.08 -12.86 1.45
CA ALA A 290 -8.79 -11.47 1.10
C ALA A 290 -7.30 -11.14 1.32
N ILE A 291 -6.73 -11.58 2.43
CA ILE A 291 -5.30 -11.42 2.72
C ILE A 291 -4.47 -12.13 1.64
N LEU A 292 -4.77 -13.39 1.32
CA LEU A 292 -4.03 -14.13 0.29
C LEU A 292 -4.13 -13.46 -1.09
N LEU A 293 -5.33 -13.05 -1.52
CA LEU A 293 -5.50 -12.37 -2.81
C LEU A 293 -4.76 -11.03 -2.85
N SER A 294 -4.78 -10.27 -1.74
CA SER A 294 -4.03 -9.02 -1.63
C SER A 294 -2.51 -9.25 -1.71
N SER A 295 -2.02 -10.35 -1.12
CA SER A 295 -0.60 -10.73 -1.16
C SER A 295 -0.14 -11.10 -2.58
N VAL A 296 -0.96 -11.86 -3.32
CA VAL A 296 -0.69 -12.23 -4.71
C VAL A 296 -0.67 -11.01 -5.60
N LEU A 297 -1.65 -10.11 -5.43
CA LEU A 297 -1.69 -8.85 -6.17
C LEU A 297 -0.44 -8.01 -5.90
N GLN A 298 -0.02 -7.91 -4.64
CA GLN A 298 1.18 -7.16 -4.27
C GLN A 298 2.46 -7.75 -4.88
N ALA A 299 2.56 -9.09 -4.91
CA ALA A 299 3.64 -9.80 -5.60
C ALA A 299 3.62 -9.54 -7.12
N TYR A 300 2.43 -9.45 -7.71
CA TYR A 300 2.25 -9.12 -9.13
C TYR A 300 2.72 -7.73 -9.47
N LEU A 301 2.28 -6.72 -8.72
CA LEU A 301 2.67 -5.34 -8.95
C LEU A 301 4.19 -5.17 -8.81
N GLY A 302 4.80 -5.77 -7.78
CA GLY A 302 6.25 -5.70 -7.57
C GLY A 302 7.06 -6.40 -8.66
N SER A 303 6.65 -7.60 -9.09
CA SER A 303 7.34 -8.32 -10.19
C SER A 303 7.21 -7.61 -11.53
N ALA A 304 6.05 -7.01 -11.81
CA ALA A 304 5.83 -6.20 -13.00
C ALA A 304 6.75 -4.98 -13.04
N TRP A 305 6.95 -4.31 -11.90
CA TRP A 305 7.91 -3.21 -11.79
C TRP A 305 9.37 -3.66 -11.94
N ALA A 306 9.74 -4.81 -11.37
CA ALA A 306 11.09 -5.36 -11.53
C ALA A 306 11.44 -5.66 -13.00
N LEU A 307 10.53 -6.31 -13.72
CA LEU A 307 10.67 -6.60 -15.15
C LEU A 307 10.68 -5.31 -15.99
N THR A 308 9.85 -4.34 -15.63
CA THR A 308 9.78 -3.05 -16.32
C THR A 308 11.11 -2.33 -16.19
N TYR A 309 11.63 -2.20 -14.97
CA TYR A 309 12.90 -1.55 -14.70
C TYR A 309 14.04 -2.20 -15.50
N ARG A 310 14.13 -3.54 -15.50
CA ARG A 310 15.15 -4.26 -16.27
C ARG A 310 15.10 -3.92 -17.76
N ARG A 311 13.90 -3.91 -18.36
CA ARG A 311 13.73 -3.58 -19.79
C ARG A 311 14.09 -2.12 -20.10
N LEU A 312 13.75 -1.19 -19.21
CA LEU A 312 14.11 0.22 -19.37
C LEU A 312 15.62 0.43 -19.29
N VAL A 313 16.28 -0.23 -18.34
CA VAL A 313 17.75 -0.18 -18.21
C VAL A 313 18.45 -0.85 -19.40
N SER A 314 17.97 -2.00 -19.87
CA SER A 314 18.53 -2.64 -21.07
C SER A 314 18.39 -1.77 -22.32
N LYS A 315 17.28 -1.03 -22.47
CA LYS A 315 17.08 -0.09 -23.57
C LYS A 315 18.07 1.08 -23.51
N GLU A 316 18.30 1.66 -22.33
CA GLU A 316 19.31 2.71 -22.13
C GLU A 316 20.72 2.20 -22.44
N SER A 317 21.07 1.00 -21.96
CA SER A 317 22.38 0.42 -22.19
C SER A 317 22.61 0.08 -23.66
N GLY A 318 21.60 -0.38 -24.39
CA GLY A 318 21.69 -0.62 -25.84
C GLY A 318 21.85 0.66 -26.65
N ALA A 319 21.09 1.71 -26.29
CA ALA A 319 21.18 3.02 -26.93
C ALA A 319 22.52 3.74 -26.67
N ALA A 320 23.27 3.35 -25.63
CA ALA A 320 24.60 3.87 -25.34
C ALA A 320 25.73 3.17 -26.14
N ILE A 321 25.49 1.95 -26.65
CA ILE A 321 26.48 1.17 -27.42
C ILE A 321 26.40 1.49 -28.92
N GLU A 322 25.21 1.79 -29.45
CA GLU A 322 24.99 2.16 -30.85
C GLU A 322 25.72 3.44 -31.34
N PRO A 323 25.86 4.53 -30.56
CA PRO A 323 26.58 5.73 -31.02
C PRO A 323 28.11 5.55 -31.11
N GLU A 324 28.71 4.63 -30.34
CA GLU A 324 30.16 4.36 -30.47
C GLU A 324 30.49 3.46 -31.66
N LEU A 325 29.58 2.59 -32.10
CA LEU A 325 29.86 1.70 -33.25
C LEU A 325 29.80 2.44 -34.59
N SER A 326 29.03 3.53 -34.69
CA SER A 326 28.97 4.36 -35.90
C SER A 326 30.20 5.23 -36.13
N ASP A 327 30.96 5.56 -35.09
CA ASP A 327 32.18 6.38 -35.17
C ASP A 327 33.47 5.55 -35.37
N VAL A 328 33.38 4.21 -35.33
CA VAL A 328 34.54 3.29 -35.39
C VAL A 328 34.65 2.53 -36.73
N LEU A 329 33.75 2.76 -37.70
CA LEU A 329 33.94 2.26 -39.07
C LEU A 329 34.52 3.35 -39.97
N PRO A 330 35.86 3.48 -40.11
CA PRO A 330 36.43 4.20 -41.23
C PRO A 330 36.05 3.46 -42.51
N GLY A 331 35.53 4.20 -43.49
CA GLY A 331 35.03 3.66 -44.74
C GLY A 331 36.02 2.70 -45.39
N ASP A 332 35.57 1.46 -45.57
CA ASP A 332 36.24 0.47 -46.40
C ASP A 332 36.14 0.94 -47.86
N GLY A 333 37.08 1.81 -48.23
CA GLY A 333 37.41 2.11 -49.61
C GLY A 333 37.87 0.83 -50.26
N VAL A 334 36.99 0.22 -51.06
CA VAL A 334 37.32 -0.83 -52.02
C VAL A 334 38.42 -0.30 -52.95
N PRO A 335 39.64 -0.86 -52.96
CA PRO A 335 40.58 -0.60 -54.03
C PRO A 335 40.19 -1.50 -55.21
N SER A 336 39.74 -0.88 -56.28
CA SER A 336 39.65 -1.49 -57.60
C SER A 336 41.05 -1.75 -58.15
N ILE A 337 41.50 -3.01 -58.19
CA ILE A 337 42.38 -3.59 -59.22
C ILE A 337 41.98 -5.05 -59.43
#